data_AF-A0A3P7J033-F1
#
_entry.id   AF-A0A3P7J033-F1
#
_cell.length_a   1.000
_cell.length_b   1.000
_cell.length_c   1.000
_cell.angle_alpha   90.00
_cell.angle_beta   90.00
_cell.angle_gamma   90.00
#
_symmetry.space_group_name_H-M   'P 1'
#
loop_
_entity.id
_entity.type
_entity.pdbx_description
1 polymer ?
#
loop_
_entity_poly.entity_id
_entity_poly.type
_entity_poly.pdbx_seq_one_letter_code
_entity_poly.pdbx_strand_id
1 'polypeptide(L)'
;MKPRSLQLTACLVCLISVEAAKELVFVQAIWRHGDRAPLSLPYPNDPYTESAWIRGWQQLTNIGIAQLNELGRYFRKTYGTFISPNYIPSQVYIQSSDSDRALTSAQSFLTGFYPAQDNFQWQNGNPWQPIPIHVQSPQKDDLLLKPTSVDCKDYDSLVDADDAEQAAIYNVQYADLFQFLEEKSGIANFSYVNVNKIYDVQRELTNNMTEKQPAWIFQTWPQYGNRSTMDIISELRPIRMMTKFNSPQKSKVIE
;
A
#
# COMPACT_ATOMS: atom_id res chain seq x y z
N MET A 1 84.78 -3.15 12.62
CA MET A 1 83.51 -3.80 12.19
C MET A 1 82.46 -2.71 11.99
N LYS A 2 82.01 -2.47 10.75
CA LYS A 2 80.93 -1.50 10.46
C LYS A 2 79.57 -2.23 10.54
N PRO A 3 78.56 -1.70 11.23
CA PRO A 3 77.25 -2.34 11.25
C PRO A 3 76.58 -2.12 9.88
N ARG A 4 76.05 -3.20 9.31
CA ARG A 4 75.23 -3.16 8.09
C ARG A 4 73.83 -2.71 8.47
N SER A 5 73.40 -1.57 7.92
CA SER A 5 72.01 -1.13 7.93
C SER A 5 71.20 -2.05 7.01
N LEU A 6 70.18 -2.71 7.58
CA LEU A 6 69.22 -3.52 6.84
C LEU A 6 68.03 -2.61 6.49
N GLN A 7 67.91 -2.18 5.23
CA GLN A 7 66.72 -1.46 4.78
C GLN A 7 65.61 -2.47 4.49
N LEU A 8 64.58 -2.49 5.34
CA LEU A 8 63.31 -3.15 5.03
C LEU A 8 62.53 -2.26 4.05
N THR A 9 62.45 -2.67 2.79
CA THR A 9 61.52 -2.06 1.83
C THR A 9 60.14 -2.68 2.05
N ALA A 10 59.28 -2.00 2.80
CA ALA A 10 57.88 -2.39 2.93
C ALA A 10 57.17 -2.09 1.61
N CYS A 11 56.94 -3.12 0.80
CA CYS A 11 56.14 -3.01 -0.42
C CYS A 11 54.66 -2.95 0.01
N LEU A 12 54.12 -1.73 0.08
CA LEU A 12 52.70 -1.49 0.35
C LEU A 12 51.92 -1.93 -0.90
N VAL A 13 51.47 -3.18 -0.92
CA VAL A 13 50.48 -3.63 -1.90
C VAL A 13 49.17 -2.96 -1.52
N CYS A 14 48.92 -1.79 -2.11
CA CYS A 14 47.58 -1.20 -2.13
C CYS A 14 46.66 -2.19 -2.86
N LEU A 15 45.89 -2.96 -2.09
CA LEU A 15 44.69 -3.61 -2.55
C LEU A 15 43.70 -2.48 -2.90
N ILE A 16 43.80 -1.97 -4.13
CA ILE A 16 42.79 -1.09 -4.68
C ILE A 16 41.58 -1.99 -4.92
N SER A 17 40.64 -2.02 -3.98
CA SER A 17 39.31 -2.54 -4.25
C SER A 17 38.70 -1.65 -5.33
N VAL A 18 38.84 -2.06 -6.59
CA VAL A 18 38.12 -1.44 -7.71
C VAL A 18 36.69 -1.92 -7.61
N GLU A 19 35.95 -1.36 -6.66
CA GLU A 19 34.51 -1.49 -6.65
C GLU A 19 34.01 -0.67 -7.83
N ALA A 20 33.58 -1.35 -8.90
CA ALA A 20 33.06 -0.69 -10.08
C ALA A 20 31.93 0.25 -9.64
N ALA A 21 32.12 1.55 -9.88
CA ALA A 21 31.13 2.57 -9.54
C ALA A 21 29.82 2.22 -10.28
N LYS A 22 28.79 1.87 -9.52
CA LYS A 22 27.45 1.64 -10.06
C LYS A 22 26.80 3.00 -10.26
N GLU A 23 26.40 3.28 -11.49
CA GLU A 23 25.68 4.50 -11.86
C GLU A 23 24.17 4.22 -11.90
N LEU A 24 23.39 5.04 -11.20
CA LEU A 24 21.93 5.00 -11.29
C LEU A 24 21.51 5.67 -12.61
N VAL A 25 20.79 4.93 -13.46
CA VAL A 25 20.36 5.43 -14.78
C VAL A 25 18.87 5.72 -14.87
N PHE A 26 18.04 5.03 -14.09
CA PHE A 26 16.58 5.15 -14.13
C PHE A 26 15.95 4.58 -12.85
N VAL A 27 14.82 5.17 -12.43
CA VAL A 27 14.01 4.67 -11.31
C VAL A 27 12.56 4.57 -11.77
N GLN A 28 11.99 3.38 -11.64
CA GLN A 28 10.54 3.17 -11.70
C GLN A 28 10.07 2.73 -10.31
N ALA A 29 9.05 3.39 -9.79
CA ALA A 29 8.46 3.06 -8.51
C ALA A 29 6.94 3.04 -8.64
N ILE A 30 6.34 2.01 -8.07
CA ILE A 30 4.89 1.84 -7.98
C ILE A 30 4.58 1.66 -6.49
N TRP A 31 3.64 2.45 -5.98
CA TRP A 31 3.22 2.38 -4.60
C TRP A 31 1.71 2.49 -4.50
N ARG A 32 1.18 1.99 -3.39
CA ARG A 32 -0.23 2.11 -3.07
C ARG A 32 -0.51 3.48 -2.46
N HIS A 33 -1.74 3.95 -2.61
CA HIS A 33 -2.29 5.04 -1.82
C HIS A 33 -2.06 4.82 -0.30
N GLY A 34 -2.09 5.89 0.48
CA GLY A 34 -1.91 5.82 1.94
C GLY A 34 -3.12 5.29 2.68
N ASP A 35 -3.07 5.35 4.00
CA ASP A 35 -4.22 5.03 4.84
C ASP A 35 -5.48 5.83 4.45
N ARG A 36 -6.63 5.17 4.48
CA ARG A 36 -7.92 5.70 4.04
C ARG A 36 -9.06 5.16 4.88
N ALA A 37 -10.20 5.83 4.82
CA ALA A 37 -11.46 5.30 5.32
C ALA A 37 -11.85 3.98 4.59
N PRO A 38 -12.64 3.10 5.24
CA PRO A 38 -13.31 1.95 4.63
C PRO A 38 -14.02 2.27 3.31
N LEU A 39 -14.27 1.24 2.49
CA LEU A 39 -14.97 1.46 1.23
C LEU A 39 -16.46 1.80 1.44
N SER A 40 -17.03 1.24 2.49
CA SER A 40 -18.39 1.40 2.98
C SER A 40 -18.41 1.02 4.46
N LEU A 41 -19.58 1.01 5.09
CA LEU A 41 -19.75 0.43 6.42
C LEU A 41 -19.16 -1.00 6.47
N PRO A 42 -18.21 -1.31 7.39
CA PRO A 42 -17.54 -2.61 7.40
C PRO A 42 -18.51 -3.78 7.61
N TYR A 43 -19.44 -3.66 8.56
CA TYR A 43 -20.49 -4.64 8.79
C TYR A 43 -21.80 -3.99 9.27
N PRO A 44 -22.97 -4.63 9.12
CA PRO A 44 -24.28 -4.03 9.44
C PRO A 44 -24.39 -3.42 10.85
N ASN A 45 -23.76 -4.05 11.84
CA ASN A 45 -23.78 -3.60 13.23
C ASN A 45 -22.57 -2.72 13.62
N ASP A 46 -21.82 -2.19 12.64
CA ASP A 46 -20.62 -1.40 12.91
C ASP A 46 -20.98 -0.04 13.54
N PRO A 47 -20.35 0.33 14.68
CA PRO A 47 -20.67 1.57 15.39
C PRO A 47 -20.13 2.83 14.69
N TYR A 48 -19.16 2.71 13.78
CA TYR A 48 -18.53 3.82 13.09
C TYR A 48 -19.06 3.94 11.66
N THR A 49 -20.07 4.78 11.51
CA THR A 49 -20.62 5.13 10.20
C THR A 49 -19.76 6.19 9.50
N GLU A 50 -20.18 6.61 8.30
CA GLU A 50 -19.46 7.59 7.48
C GLU A 50 -19.12 8.87 8.23
N SER A 51 -20.01 9.31 9.13
CA SER A 51 -19.84 10.51 9.95
C SER A 51 -18.60 10.49 10.86
N ALA A 52 -18.04 9.31 11.13
CA ALA A 52 -16.82 9.18 11.91
C ALA A 52 -15.56 9.53 11.09
N TRP A 53 -15.68 9.61 9.76
CA TRP A 53 -14.59 9.88 8.83
C TRP A 53 -14.70 11.30 8.29
N ILE A 54 -13.74 12.16 8.63
CA ILE A 54 -13.75 13.61 8.32
C ILE A 54 -13.90 13.95 6.82
N ARG A 55 -13.61 13.00 5.92
CA ARG A 55 -13.74 13.15 4.47
C ARG A 55 -14.75 12.17 3.85
N GLY A 56 -15.46 11.39 4.68
CA GLY A 56 -16.34 10.32 4.23
C GLY A 56 -15.60 9.06 3.78
N TRP A 57 -16.36 8.12 3.22
CA TRP A 57 -15.83 6.81 2.80
C TRP A 57 -14.78 6.91 1.71
N GLN A 58 -13.91 5.90 1.63
CA GLN A 58 -12.86 5.73 0.62
C GLN A 58 -11.76 6.80 0.59
N GLN A 59 -11.95 7.92 1.26
CA GLN A 59 -11.07 9.08 1.24
C GLN A 59 -9.83 8.87 2.12
N LEU A 60 -8.74 9.53 1.73
CA LEU A 60 -7.46 9.45 2.43
C LEU A 60 -7.56 10.09 3.83
N THR A 61 -6.98 9.44 4.83
CA THR A 61 -6.93 9.97 6.20
C THR A 61 -5.74 10.92 6.36
N ASN A 62 -5.66 11.62 7.50
CA ASN A 62 -4.47 12.39 7.83
C ASN A 62 -3.22 11.50 7.99
N ILE A 63 -3.42 10.25 8.45
CA ILE A 63 -2.35 9.24 8.51
C ILE A 63 -1.86 8.95 7.09
N GLY A 64 -2.77 8.71 6.14
CA GLY A 64 -2.40 8.45 4.74
C GLY A 64 -1.68 9.62 4.08
N ILE A 65 -2.13 10.85 4.31
CA ILE A 65 -1.46 12.06 3.82
C ILE A 65 -0.02 12.13 4.37
N ALA A 66 0.16 11.91 5.67
CA ALA A 66 1.47 11.94 6.31
C ALA A 66 2.39 10.84 5.78
N GLN A 67 1.89 9.60 5.62
CA GLN A 67 2.63 8.47 5.05
C GLN A 67 3.19 8.80 3.66
N LEU A 68 2.38 9.44 2.80
CA LEU A 68 2.83 9.75 1.44
C LEU A 68 3.78 10.94 1.42
N ASN A 69 3.55 11.96 2.26
CA ASN A 69 4.52 13.03 2.41
C ASN A 69 5.88 12.50 2.89
N GLU A 70 5.89 11.57 3.85
CA GLU A 70 7.09 10.88 4.32
C GLU A 70 7.77 10.08 3.21
N LEU A 71 7.00 9.32 2.42
CA LEU A 71 7.52 8.62 1.24
C LEU A 71 8.16 9.59 0.25
N GLY A 72 7.55 10.75 0.00
CA GLY A 72 8.11 11.80 -0.85
C GLY A 72 9.44 12.32 -0.32
N ARG A 73 9.54 12.58 0.99
CA ARG A 73 10.79 13.01 1.64
C ARG A 73 11.87 11.94 1.56
N TYR A 74 11.50 10.67 1.71
CA TYR A 74 12.39 9.54 1.52
C TYR A 74 12.94 9.50 0.09
N PHE A 75 12.10 9.69 -0.92
CA PHE A 75 12.53 9.79 -2.32
C PHE A 75 13.45 10.98 -2.56
N ARG A 76 13.14 12.15 -2.00
CA ARG A 76 14.01 13.35 -2.10
C ARG A 76 15.38 13.08 -1.50
N LYS A 77 15.44 12.44 -0.34
CA LYS A 77 16.70 12.07 0.32
C LYS A 77 17.49 11.03 -0.48
N THR A 78 16.81 10.04 -1.04
CA THR A 78 17.44 8.89 -1.71
C THR A 78 17.93 9.24 -3.11
N TYR A 79 17.17 10.04 -3.85
CA TYR A 79 17.43 10.35 -5.27
C TYR A 79 17.82 11.80 -5.53
N GLY A 80 18.02 12.63 -4.49
CA GLY A 80 18.30 14.06 -4.64
C GLY A 80 19.59 14.41 -5.39
N THR A 81 20.52 13.46 -5.55
CA THR A 81 21.73 13.60 -6.39
C THR A 81 21.50 13.14 -7.83
N PHE A 82 20.46 12.35 -8.08
CA PHE A 82 20.11 11.80 -9.38
C PHE A 82 19.15 12.72 -10.17
N ILE A 83 18.29 13.44 -9.46
CA ILE A 83 17.31 14.39 -10.03
C ILE A 83 17.57 15.82 -9.54
N SER A 84 17.13 16.81 -10.33
CA SER A 84 17.24 18.22 -9.94
C SER A 84 16.48 18.51 -8.62
N PRO A 85 16.99 19.44 -7.79
CA PRO A 85 16.24 19.94 -6.62
C PRO A 85 14.90 20.58 -7.04
N ASN A 86 14.86 21.23 -8.20
CA ASN A 86 13.64 21.81 -8.77
C ASN A 86 12.96 20.82 -9.72
N TYR A 87 11.63 20.86 -9.81
CA TYR A 87 10.88 19.99 -10.72
C TYR A 87 11.19 20.32 -12.19
N ILE A 88 11.61 19.31 -12.94
CA ILE A 88 11.85 19.40 -14.38
C ILE A 88 10.98 18.33 -15.08
N PRO A 89 10.02 18.71 -15.95
CA PRO A 89 9.09 17.76 -16.57
C PRO A 89 9.74 16.60 -17.33
N SER A 90 10.95 16.79 -17.87
CA SER A 90 11.69 15.73 -18.59
C SER A 90 12.41 14.74 -17.67
N GLN A 91 12.50 15.00 -16.36
CA GLN A 91 13.18 14.13 -15.40
C GLN A 91 12.22 13.27 -14.58
N VAL A 92 10.99 13.75 -14.34
CA VAL A 92 10.02 13.06 -13.48
C VAL A 92 8.64 13.04 -14.13
N TYR A 93 8.07 11.85 -14.19
CA TYR A 93 6.71 11.60 -14.65
C TYR A 93 5.92 10.94 -13.53
N ILE A 94 4.77 11.53 -13.17
CA ILE A 94 3.88 11.00 -12.13
C ILE A 94 2.56 10.58 -12.76
N GLN A 95 2.22 9.31 -12.61
CA GLN A 95 0.95 8.75 -13.03
C GLN A 95 0.20 8.18 -11.82
N SER A 96 -1.11 8.39 -11.79
CA SER A 96 -2.02 7.85 -10.79
C SER A 96 -3.21 7.21 -11.49
N SER A 97 -3.84 6.26 -10.80
CA SER A 97 -5.22 5.89 -11.13
C SER A 97 -6.17 7.06 -10.82
N ASP A 98 -7.32 7.10 -11.45
CA ASP A 98 -8.33 8.17 -11.32
C ASP A 98 -9.12 8.19 -10.00
N SER A 99 -8.74 7.39 -8.99
CA SER A 99 -9.41 7.44 -7.67
C SER A 99 -8.91 8.62 -6.81
N ASP A 100 -9.82 9.30 -6.11
CA ASP A 100 -9.51 10.42 -5.22
C ASP A 100 -8.38 10.14 -4.23
N ARG A 101 -8.41 8.95 -3.60
CA ARG A 101 -7.37 8.50 -2.66
C ARG A 101 -5.99 8.37 -3.30
N ALA A 102 -5.91 7.98 -4.57
CA ALA A 102 -4.64 7.82 -5.29
C ALA A 102 -4.12 9.19 -5.75
N LEU A 103 -4.99 10.03 -6.30
CA LEU A 103 -4.67 11.40 -6.68
C LEU A 103 -4.19 12.24 -5.48
N THR A 104 -4.93 12.19 -4.37
CA THR A 104 -4.56 12.89 -3.12
C THR A 104 -3.26 12.32 -2.52
N SER A 105 -3.04 11.01 -2.66
CA SER A 105 -1.77 10.37 -2.27
C SER A 105 -0.60 10.88 -3.09
N ALA A 106 -0.75 10.99 -4.42
CA ALA A 106 0.27 11.53 -5.32
C ALA A 106 0.57 13.00 -5.01
N GLN A 107 -0.45 13.81 -4.74
CA GLN A 107 -0.27 15.20 -4.27
C GLN A 107 0.51 15.24 -2.96
N SER A 108 0.14 14.42 -1.97
CA SER A 108 0.82 14.36 -0.67
C SER A 108 2.28 13.93 -0.84
N PHE A 109 2.55 12.94 -1.68
CA PHE A 109 3.90 12.52 -2.05
C PHE A 109 4.70 13.67 -2.66
N LEU A 110 4.13 14.39 -3.62
CA LEU A 110 4.78 15.52 -4.29
C LEU A 110 5.16 16.65 -3.34
N THR A 111 4.39 16.90 -2.28
CA THR A 111 4.76 17.90 -1.26
C THR A 111 6.01 17.53 -0.45
N GLY A 112 6.25 16.23 -0.24
CA GLY A 112 7.48 15.75 0.39
C GLY A 112 8.63 15.60 -0.61
N PHE A 113 8.29 15.27 -1.86
CA PHE A 113 9.26 14.99 -2.90
C PHE A 113 9.81 16.27 -3.53
N TYR A 114 8.99 17.25 -3.88
CA TYR A 114 9.41 18.51 -4.50
C TYR A 114 8.82 19.71 -3.72
N PRO A 115 9.35 20.03 -2.53
CA PRO A 115 8.98 21.28 -1.87
C PRO A 115 9.39 22.49 -2.74
N ALA A 116 8.53 23.49 -2.81
CA ALA A 116 8.76 24.74 -3.52
C ALA A 116 9.93 25.51 -2.88
N GLN A 117 10.90 25.90 -3.70
CA GLN A 117 12.08 26.67 -3.32
C GLN A 117 12.34 27.76 -4.36
N ASP A 118 12.98 28.85 -3.95
CA ASP A 118 13.36 29.96 -4.82
C ASP A 118 12.19 30.45 -5.70
N ASN A 119 12.38 30.53 -7.01
CA ASN A 119 11.38 31.00 -7.97
C ASN A 119 10.17 30.06 -8.12
N PHE A 120 10.21 28.83 -7.57
CA PHE A 120 9.06 27.92 -7.52
C PHE A 120 8.14 28.21 -6.33
N GLN A 121 8.61 28.99 -5.35
CA GLN A 121 7.80 29.45 -4.23
C GLN A 121 6.87 30.60 -4.68
N TRP A 122 5.73 30.24 -5.26
CA TRP A 122 4.72 31.19 -5.73
C TRP A 122 3.92 31.86 -4.60
N GLN A 123 3.94 31.30 -3.39
CA GLN A 123 3.35 31.84 -2.17
C GLN A 123 4.38 31.91 -1.05
N ASN A 124 4.55 33.11 -0.46
CA ASN A 124 5.51 33.32 0.62
C ASN A 124 5.22 32.40 1.83
N GLY A 125 6.24 31.70 2.31
CA GLY A 125 6.15 30.76 3.43
C GLY A 125 5.43 29.44 3.14
N ASN A 126 4.92 29.23 1.91
CA ASN A 126 4.26 27.99 1.52
C ASN A 126 5.21 27.13 0.67
N PRO A 127 5.63 25.94 1.12
CA PRO A 127 6.49 25.04 0.36
C PRO A 127 5.73 24.20 -0.68
N TRP A 128 4.44 24.46 -0.92
CA TRP A 128 3.67 23.75 -1.93
C TRP A 128 3.85 24.36 -3.33
N GLN A 129 3.97 23.51 -4.35
CA GLN A 129 3.92 23.88 -5.77
C GLN A 129 3.03 22.90 -6.55
N PRO A 130 2.35 23.37 -7.62
CA PRO A 130 1.61 22.49 -8.49
C PRO A 130 2.56 21.67 -9.38
N ILE A 131 2.42 20.35 -9.35
CA ILE A 131 3.13 19.42 -10.24
C ILE A 131 2.08 18.55 -10.94
N PRO A 132 2.14 18.38 -12.28
CA PRO A 132 1.18 17.56 -13.00
C PRO A 132 1.15 16.11 -12.52
N ILE A 133 -0.06 15.59 -12.35
CA ILE A 133 -0.33 14.17 -12.11
C ILE A 133 -1.15 13.67 -13.28
N HIS A 134 -0.63 12.69 -14.00
CA HIS A 134 -1.29 12.10 -15.15
C HIS A 134 -2.23 10.99 -14.70
N VAL A 135 -3.40 10.91 -15.34
CA VAL A 135 -4.37 9.82 -15.14
C VAL A 135 -4.78 9.27 -16.49
N GLN A 136 -5.10 7.99 -16.53
CA GLN A 136 -5.83 7.44 -17.67
C GLN A 136 -7.22 8.09 -17.73
N SER A 137 -7.73 8.36 -18.94
CA SER A 137 -9.08 8.93 -19.09
C SER A 137 -10.12 8.02 -18.42
N PRO A 138 -11.10 8.55 -17.65
CA PRO A 138 -12.09 7.74 -16.93
C PRO A 138 -12.93 6.80 -17.81
N GLN A 139 -13.02 7.07 -19.11
CA GLN A 139 -13.75 6.25 -20.08
C GLN A 139 -12.92 5.09 -20.64
N LYS A 140 -11.66 4.95 -20.24
CA LYS A 140 -10.77 3.89 -20.70
C LYS A 140 -10.35 3.04 -19.51
N ASP A 141 -10.29 1.74 -19.74
CA ASP A 141 -9.75 0.81 -18.75
C ASP A 141 -8.30 1.16 -18.42
N ASP A 142 -8.03 1.23 -17.13
CA ASP A 142 -6.69 1.46 -16.58
C ASP A 142 -6.04 0.12 -16.28
N LEU A 143 -5.64 -0.60 -17.33
CA LEU A 143 -4.99 -1.91 -17.21
C LEU A 143 -3.65 -1.85 -16.46
N LEU A 144 -3.02 -0.67 -16.39
CA LEU A 144 -1.75 -0.50 -15.71
C LEU A 144 -1.91 -0.41 -14.19
N LEU A 145 -2.83 0.42 -13.69
CA LEU A 145 -2.96 0.72 -12.27
C LEU A 145 -4.23 0.15 -11.63
N LYS A 146 -5.19 -0.30 -12.45
CA LYS A 146 -6.44 -0.95 -12.03
C LYS A 146 -6.79 -2.19 -12.90
N PRO A 147 -5.86 -3.15 -13.08
CA PRO A 147 -6.09 -4.31 -13.96
C PRO A 147 -7.29 -5.17 -13.55
N THR A 148 -7.72 -5.12 -12.28
CA THR A 148 -8.85 -5.90 -11.77
C THR A 148 -10.16 -5.10 -11.71
N SER A 149 -10.23 -3.95 -12.38
CA SER A 149 -11.44 -3.12 -12.46
C SER A 149 -12.13 -3.21 -13.81
N VAL A 150 -11.66 -4.10 -14.69
CA VAL A 150 -12.22 -4.37 -16.01
C VAL A 150 -13.18 -5.56 -15.92
N ASP A 151 -14.29 -5.49 -16.65
CA ASP A 151 -15.21 -6.62 -16.81
C ASP A 151 -14.59 -7.67 -17.74
N CYS A 152 -14.14 -8.79 -17.17
CA CYS A 152 -13.51 -9.87 -17.93
C CYS A 152 -13.96 -11.23 -17.37
N LYS A 153 -14.92 -11.85 -18.06
CA LYS A 153 -15.53 -13.12 -17.63
C LYS A 153 -14.55 -14.28 -17.49
N ASP A 154 -13.55 -14.35 -18.37
CA ASP A 154 -12.54 -15.41 -18.32
C ASP A 154 -11.62 -15.23 -17.11
N TYR A 155 -11.24 -13.99 -16.81
CA TYR A 155 -10.51 -13.64 -15.59
C TYR A 155 -11.35 -13.95 -14.35
N ASP A 156 -12.60 -13.49 -14.31
CA ASP A 156 -13.49 -13.67 -13.16
C ASP A 156 -13.73 -15.16 -12.88
N SER A 157 -13.93 -15.98 -13.92
CA SER A 157 -14.09 -17.43 -13.78
C SER A 157 -12.87 -18.11 -13.16
N LEU A 158 -11.66 -17.65 -13.49
CA LEU A 158 -10.42 -18.16 -12.91
C LEU A 158 -10.22 -17.70 -11.47
N VAL A 159 -10.66 -16.49 -11.12
CA VAL A 159 -10.61 -15.99 -9.74
C VAL A 159 -11.63 -16.72 -8.88
N ASP A 160 -12.86 -16.89 -9.37
CA ASP A 160 -13.94 -17.56 -8.66
C ASP A 160 -13.62 -19.04 -8.38
N ALA A 161 -12.98 -19.73 -9.33
CA ALA A 161 -12.52 -21.11 -9.14
C ALA A 161 -11.51 -21.22 -7.98
N ASP A 162 -10.51 -20.33 -7.94
CA ASP A 162 -9.50 -20.32 -6.88
C ASP A 162 -10.09 -19.85 -5.53
N ASP A 163 -10.95 -18.83 -5.53
CA ASP A 163 -11.66 -18.37 -4.33
C ASP A 163 -12.54 -19.51 -3.76
N ALA A 164 -13.15 -20.34 -4.62
CA ALA A 164 -13.94 -21.50 -4.20
C ALA A 164 -13.07 -22.62 -3.58
N GLU A 165 -11.90 -22.92 -4.15
CA GLU A 165 -10.94 -23.87 -3.57
C GLU A 165 -10.46 -23.39 -2.20
N GLN A 166 -10.09 -22.12 -2.07
CA GLN A 166 -9.69 -21.54 -0.79
C GLN A 166 -10.84 -21.51 0.22
N ALA A 167 -12.05 -21.18 -0.22
CA ALA A 167 -13.23 -21.21 0.63
C ALA A 167 -13.48 -22.62 1.20
N ALA A 168 -13.31 -23.68 0.40
CA ALA A 168 -13.46 -25.06 0.87
C ALA A 168 -12.50 -25.41 2.02
N ILE A 169 -11.30 -24.82 2.02
CA ILE A 169 -10.30 -25.01 3.08
C ILE A 169 -10.61 -24.14 4.30
N TYR A 170 -10.70 -22.83 4.10
CA TYR A 170 -10.78 -21.87 5.20
C TYR A 170 -12.14 -21.84 5.89
N ASN A 171 -13.23 -22.17 5.19
CA ASN A 171 -14.54 -22.31 5.83
C ASN A 171 -14.56 -23.47 6.83
N VAL A 172 -13.82 -24.56 6.54
CA VAL A 172 -13.69 -25.69 7.47
C VAL A 172 -12.73 -25.34 8.60
N GLN A 173 -11.58 -24.76 8.26
CA GLN A 173 -10.54 -24.42 9.24
C GLN A 173 -11.00 -23.41 10.29
N TYR A 174 -11.80 -22.42 9.89
CA TYR A 174 -12.26 -21.31 10.75
C TYR A 174 -13.77 -21.34 10.99
N ALA A 175 -14.40 -22.53 10.95
CA ALA A 175 -15.85 -22.69 10.98
C ALA A 175 -16.53 -22.02 12.19
N ASP A 176 -15.98 -22.22 13.40
CA ASP A 176 -16.51 -21.64 14.63
C ASP A 176 -16.35 -20.11 14.70
N LEU A 177 -15.24 -19.56 14.21
CA LEU A 177 -15.00 -18.13 14.07
C LEU A 177 -16.00 -17.54 13.07
N PHE A 178 -16.22 -18.20 11.93
CA PHE A 178 -17.14 -17.68 10.91
C PHE A 178 -18.58 -17.73 11.37
N GLN A 179 -19.01 -18.81 12.05
CA GLN A 179 -20.32 -18.86 12.71
C GLN A 179 -20.46 -17.74 13.75
N PHE A 180 -19.43 -17.52 14.57
CA PHE A 180 -19.44 -16.44 15.54
C PHE A 180 -19.52 -15.05 14.89
N LEU A 181 -18.78 -14.83 13.80
CA LEU A 181 -18.80 -13.56 13.08
C LEU A 181 -20.15 -13.31 12.41
N GLU A 182 -20.85 -14.33 11.92
CA GLU A 182 -22.23 -14.20 11.44
C GLU A 182 -23.14 -13.64 12.52
N GLU A 183 -23.13 -14.25 13.72
CA GLU A 183 -23.95 -13.84 14.85
C GLU A 183 -23.63 -12.41 15.34
N LYS A 184 -22.35 -12.02 15.33
CA LYS A 184 -21.92 -10.72 15.88
C LYS A 184 -21.97 -9.57 14.88
N SER A 185 -21.58 -9.82 13.63
CA SER A 185 -21.50 -8.78 12.60
C SER A 185 -22.85 -8.46 11.97
N GLY A 186 -23.80 -9.41 12.01
CA GLY A 186 -25.07 -9.30 11.28
C GLY A 186 -24.94 -9.58 9.77
N ILE A 187 -23.78 -10.07 9.31
CA ILE A 187 -23.59 -10.54 7.94
C ILE A 187 -24.11 -11.97 7.85
N ALA A 188 -25.21 -12.18 7.14
CA ALA A 188 -25.77 -13.50 6.90
C ALA A 188 -24.82 -14.41 6.08
N ASN A 189 -24.80 -15.70 6.41
CA ASN A 189 -23.94 -16.72 5.78
C ASN A 189 -22.47 -16.29 5.75
N PHE A 190 -21.92 -15.91 6.91
CA PHE A 190 -20.55 -15.44 6.98
C PHE A 190 -19.58 -16.58 6.60
N SER A 191 -18.62 -16.27 5.74
CA SER A 191 -17.66 -17.25 5.23
C SER A 191 -16.42 -16.54 4.72
N TYR A 192 -15.45 -17.32 4.23
CA TYR A 192 -14.19 -16.86 3.66
C TYR A 192 -14.36 -15.70 2.67
N VAL A 193 -15.39 -15.74 1.81
CA VAL A 193 -15.65 -14.73 0.77
C VAL A 193 -16.01 -13.35 1.35
N ASN A 194 -16.49 -13.31 2.60
CA ASN A 194 -16.95 -12.09 3.27
C ASN A 194 -15.92 -11.52 4.27
N VAL A 195 -14.76 -12.16 4.45
CA VAL A 195 -13.68 -11.72 5.36
C VAL A 195 -13.27 -10.27 5.12
N ASN A 196 -13.25 -9.82 3.86
CA ASN A 196 -12.88 -8.45 3.50
C ASN A 196 -13.80 -7.38 4.12
N LYS A 197 -15.06 -7.72 4.45
CA LYS A 197 -15.99 -6.81 5.12
C LYS A 197 -15.53 -6.50 6.55
N ILE A 198 -15.17 -7.53 7.32
CA ILE A 198 -14.64 -7.36 8.69
C ILE A 198 -13.24 -6.75 8.67
N TYR A 199 -12.41 -7.10 7.67
CA TYR A 199 -11.07 -6.55 7.57
C TYR A 199 -11.05 -5.01 7.51
N ASP A 200 -12.09 -4.37 6.97
CA ASP A 200 -12.14 -2.90 6.92
C ASP A 200 -12.21 -2.26 8.33
N VAL A 201 -12.61 -2.99 9.38
CA VAL A 201 -12.48 -2.55 10.80
C VAL A 201 -11.02 -2.27 11.17
N GLN A 202 -10.06 -2.93 10.52
CA GLN A 202 -8.63 -2.63 10.73
C GLN A 202 -8.31 -1.15 10.46
N ARG A 203 -9.06 -0.48 9.58
CA ARG A 203 -8.90 0.97 9.31
C ARG A 203 -9.29 1.80 10.52
N GLU A 204 -10.36 1.42 11.19
CA GLU A 204 -10.85 2.08 12.39
C GLU A 204 -9.83 1.93 13.52
N LEU A 205 -9.32 0.71 13.72
CA LEU A 205 -8.26 0.44 14.70
C LEU A 205 -7.00 1.27 14.43
N THR A 206 -6.56 1.34 13.16
CA THR A 206 -5.41 2.18 12.75
C THR A 206 -5.64 3.67 13.02
N ASN A 207 -6.89 4.14 12.96
CA ASN A 207 -7.27 5.53 13.23
C ASN A 207 -7.68 5.76 14.70
N ASN A 208 -7.31 4.86 15.62
CA ASN A 208 -7.62 4.91 17.06
C ASN A 208 -9.13 4.96 17.37
N MET A 209 -9.96 4.42 16.49
CA MET A 209 -11.41 4.34 16.66
C MET A 209 -11.76 3.02 17.37
N THR A 210 -11.36 2.90 18.63
CA THR A 210 -11.52 1.68 19.45
C THR A 210 -12.62 1.78 20.49
N GLU A 211 -12.96 2.98 20.95
CA GLU A 211 -13.87 3.22 22.07
C GLU A 211 -15.26 2.59 21.88
N LYS A 212 -15.80 2.65 20.67
CA LYS A 212 -17.12 2.10 20.37
C LYS A 212 -17.06 0.66 19.84
N GLN A 213 -15.86 0.14 19.55
CA GLN A 213 -15.73 -1.21 19.01
C GLN A 213 -16.21 -2.24 20.03
N PRO A 214 -17.01 -3.22 19.60
CA PRO A 214 -17.47 -4.27 20.48
C PRO A 214 -16.32 -5.20 20.86
N ALA A 215 -16.38 -5.76 22.08
CA ALA A 215 -15.31 -6.60 22.63
C ALA A 215 -14.93 -7.80 21.75
N TRP A 216 -15.87 -8.30 20.93
CA TRP A 216 -15.62 -9.45 20.05
C TRP A 216 -14.57 -9.19 18.95
N ILE A 217 -14.34 -7.93 18.58
CA ILE A 217 -13.26 -7.53 17.65
C ILE A 217 -11.89 -7.91 18.23
N PHE A 218 -11.75 -7.85 19.56
CA PHE A 218 -10.50 -8.13 20.26
C PHE A 218 -10.45 -9.55 20.87
N GLN A 219 -11.48 -10.36 20.65
CA GLN A 219 -11.57 -11.71 21.19
C GLN A 219 -10.42 -12.58 20.68
N THR A 220 -9.82 -13.36 21.58
CA THR A 220 -8.76 -14.32 21.25
C THR A 220 -9.31 -15.74 21.15
N TRP A 221 -8.63 -16.55 20.35
CA TRP A 221 -9.08 -17.90 19.99
C TRP A 221 -8.00 -18.93 20.30
N PRO A 222 -8.08 -19.66 21.43
CA PRO A 222 -7.07 -20.65 21.83
C PRO A 222 -6.79 -21.73 20.80
N GLN A 223 -7.84 -22.24 20.14
CA GLN A 223 -7.77 -23.20 19.05
C GLN A 223 -7.03 -22.68 17.80
N TYR A 224 -6.88 -21.36 17.68
CA TYR A 224 -6.13 -20.69 16.62
C TYR A 224 -4.82 -20.09 17.11
N GLY A 225 -4.23 -20.68 18.15
CA GLY A 225 -2.94 -20.25 18.71
C GLY A 225 -3.03 -18.95 19.49
N ASN A 226 -4.17 -18.69 20.14
CA ASN A 226 -4.47 -17.46 20.89
C ASN A 226 -4.43 -16.17 20.03
N ARG A 227 -4.52 -16.28 18.70
CA ARG A 227 -4.68 -15.13 17.80
C ARG A 227 -6.01 -14.43 18.06
N SER A 228 -6.03 -13.11 17.92
CA SER A 228 -7.27 -12.33 17.99
C SER A 228 -8.12 -12.51 16.73
N THR A 229 -9.41 -12.17 16.81
CA THR A 229 -10.33 -12.10 15.66
C THR A 229 -9.69 -11.28 14.53
N MET A 230 -9.14 -10.11 14.84
CA MET A 230 -8.53 -9.24 13.82
C MET A 230 -7.18 -9.74 13.30
N ASP A 231 -6.42 -10.51 14.08
CA ASP A 231 -5.20 -11.17 13.57
C ASP A 231 -5.55 -12.18 12.49
N ILE A 232 -6.55 -13.03 12.75
CA ILE A 232 -6.99 -14.07 11.82
C ILE A 232 -7.59 -13.42 10.56
N ILE A 233 -8.44 -12.41 10.71
CA ILE A 233 -9.02 -11.68 9.58
C ILE A 233 -7.94 -10.96 8.76
N SER A 234 -6.93 -10.39 9.42
CA SER A 234 -5.81 -9.72 8.77
C SER A 234 -4.88 -10.68 8.02
N GLU A 235 -4.83 -11.95 8.41
CA GLU A 235 -4.09 -13.01 7.73
C GLU A 235 -4.86 -13.54 6.51
N LEU A 236 -6.18 -13.75 6.64
CA LEU A 236 -7.01 -14.28 5.55
C LEU A 236 -7.16 -13.27 4.40
N ARG A 237 -7.22 -11.97 4.69
CA ARG A 237 -7.37 -10.93 3.68
C ARG A 237 -6.30 -10.96 2.58
N PRO A 238 -4.99 -10.96 2.86
CA PRO A 238 -3.97 -10.98 1.81
C PRO A 238 -4.02 -12.28 1.00
N ILE A 239 -4.31 -13.43 1.64
CA ILE A 239 -4.47 -14.71 0.96
C ILE A 239 -5.57 -14.60 -0.11
N ARG A 240 -6.71 -14.02 0.26
CA ARG A 240 -7.80 -13.78 -0.69
C ARG A 240 -7.43 -12.77 -1.76
N MET A 241 -6.76 -11.67 -1.40
CA MET A 241 -6.35 -10.68 -2.41
C MET A 241 -5.37 -11.24 -3.43
N MET A 242 -4.55 -12.21 -3.05
CA MET A 242 -3.58 -12.85 -3.94
C MET A 242 -4.25 -13.74 -4.99
N THR A 243 -5.47 -14.24 -4.79
CA THR A 243 -6.18 -15.03 -5.81
C THR A 243 -6.40 -14.25 -7.11
N LYS A 244 -6.45 -12.94 -7.03
CA LYS A 244 -6.53 -12.06 -8.20
C LYS A 244 -5.28 -12.10 -9.10
N PHE A 245 -4.15 -12.55 -8.57
CA PHE A 245 -2.83 -12.40 -9.23
C PHE A 245 -1.95 -13.66 -9.14
N ASN A 246 -2.45 -14.77 -8.63
CA ASN A 246 -1.66 -15.97 -8.32
C ASN A 246 -1.33 -16.85 -9.54
N SER A 247 -1.69 -16.46 -10.76
CA SER A 247 -1.35 -17.22 -11.96
C SER A 247 -1.03 -16.34 -13.18
N PRO A 248 -0.06 -16.72 -14.04
CA PRO A 248 0.18 -16.03 -15.31
C PRO A 248 -0.97 -16.14 -16.30
N GLN A 249 -1.89 -17.09 -16.11
CA GLN A 249 -3.07 -17.21 -16.97
C GLN A 249 -4.01 -16.02 -16.77
N LYS A 250 -4.22 -15.59 -15.52
CA LYS A 250 -5.07 -14.44 -15.18
C LYS A 250 -4.59 -13.15 -15.82
N SER A 251 -3.28 -12.93 -15.92
CA SER A 251 -2.74 -11.74 -16.59
C SER A 251 -2.85 -11.77 -18.11
N LYS A 252 -3.09 -12.94 -18.73
CA LYS A 252 -3.19 -13.08 -20.19
C LYS A 252 -4.60 -12.90 -20.72
N VAL A 253 -5.61 -13.14 -19.89
CA VAL A 253 -7.03 -13.05 -20.28
C VAL A 253 -7.61 -11.65 -20.07
N ILE A 254 -6.91 -10.80 -19.32
CA ILE A 254 -7.24 -9.38 -19.21
C ILE A 254 -6.67 -8.70 -20.47
N GLU A 255 -7.55 -8.39 -21.42
CA GLU A 255 -7.23 -7.70 -22.69
C GLU A 255 -8.04 -6.40 -22.85
#